data_AF-A0A2K3KYM9-F1
#
_entry.id   AF-A0A2K3KYM9-F1
#
_cell.length_a   1.000
_cell.length_b   1.000
_cell.length_c   1.000
_cell.angle_alpha   90.00
_cell.angle_beta   90.00
_cell.angle_gamma   90.00
#
_symmetry.space_group_name_H-M   'P 1'
#
loop_
_entity.id
_entity.type
_entity.pdbx_description
1 polymer ?
#
loop_
_entity_poly.entity_id
_entity_poly.type
_entity_poly.pdbx_seq_one_letter_code
_entity_poly.pdbx_strand_id
1 'polypeptide(L)'
;VSEAAKRLHLKEHSVLDGSGNVFKLAAPVECKGIVGGDDRHYLLDLLRVTPRDANYSGPGSRFCILRPELINAFVQVQATEASKPKEIISQGAENLSTDSQNVTDADKPDLAKEEKIEDVKELASAANEATGSKDDIVFNPNVFTEFKLAGSPEDIAADEDNVRKVSQYLTDVVLPKFVQDLCTLEVSPMDGQTLTEALHAHGINVRYIGKVAGGTKHLPHLWDLCNNEIVVRSAKHVIK
;
A
#
# COMPACT_ATOMS: atom_id res chain seq x y z
N VAL A 1 -9.43 21.25 -3.63
CA VAL A 1 -9.84 19.87 -4.00
C VAL A 1 -8.88 19.23 -5.01
N SER A 2 -8.58 19.86 -6.16
CA SER A 2 -7.67 19.29 -7.17
C SER A 2 -6.27 18.94 -6.63
N GLU A 3 -5.65 19.82 -5.83
CA GLU A 3 -4.34 19.54 -5.22
C GLU A 3 -4.37 18.37 -4.22
N ALA A 4 -5.43 18.30 -3.39
CA ALA A 4 -5.63 17.20 -2.46
C ALA A 4 -5.87 15.87 -3.21
N ALA A 5 -6.64 15.90 -4.29
CA ALA A 5 -6.89 14.73 -5.14
C ALA A 5 -5.58 14.16 -5.72
N LYS A 6 -4.67 15.02 -6.19
CA LYS A 6 -3.34 14.59 -6.67
C LYS A 6 -2.53 13.89 -5.59
N ARG A 7 -2.44 14.48 -4.39
CA ARG A 7 -1.71 13.86 -3.26
C ARG A 7 -2.32 12.55 -2.76
N LEU A 8 -3.61 12.34 -3.01
CA LEU A 8 -4.34 11.15 -2.60
C LEU A 8 -4.48 10.12 -3.72
N HIS A 9 -3.85 10.34 -4.88
CA HIS A 9 -3.98 9.48 -6.06
C HIS A 9 -5.44 9.28 -6.50
N LEU A 10 -6.26 10.33 -6.42
CA LEU A 10 -7.68 10.29 -6.77
C LEU A 10 -7.92 10.72 -8.22
N LYS A 11 -8.56 9.84 -8.99
CA LYS A 11 -8.99 10.12 -10.37
C LYS A 11 -10.26 10.97 -10.36
N GLU A 12 -10.29 12.00 -11.21
CA GLU A 12 -11.54 12.69 -11.53
C GLU A 12 -12.46 11.77 -12.33
N HIS A 13 -13.70 11.62 -11.89
CA HIS A 13 -14.68 10.71 -12.48
C HIS A 13 -16.09 11.28 -12.39
N SER A 14 -16.99 10.76 -13.21
CA SER A 14 -18.37 11.21 -13.30
C SER A 14 -19.32 10.25 -12.57
N VAL A 15 -20.25 10.79 -11.79
CA VAL A 15 -21.27 10.03 -11.06
C VAL A 15 -22.67 10.58 -11.36
N LEU A 16 -23.69 9.73 -11.21
CA LEU A 16 -25.08 10.12 -11.30
C LEU A 16 -25.66 10.45 -9.92
N ASP A 17 -26.41 11.55 -9.82
CA ASP A 17 -27.24 11.84 -8.65
C ASP A 17 -28.54 10.99 -8.65
N GLY A 18 -29.36 11.15 -7.61
CA GLY A 18 -30.67 10.48 -7.50
C GLY A 18 -31.69 10.92 -8.55
N SER A 19 -31.44 12.02 -9.26
CA SER A 19 -32.27 12.59 -10.32
C SER A 19 -31.76 12.24 -11.73
N GLY A 20 -30.62 11.54 -11.85
CA GLY A 20 -29.98 11.18 -13.11
C GLY A 20 -29.07 12.26 -13.71
N ASN A 21 -28.78 13.34 -13.00
CA ASN A 21 -27.82 14.36 -13.43
C ASN A 21 -26.38 13.89 -13.21
N VAL A 22 -25.49 14.29 -14.12
CA VAL A 22 -24.07 13.93 -14.08
C VAL A 22 -23.27 14.98 -13.34
N PHE A 23 -22.48 14.54 -12.34
CA PHE A 23 -21.54 15.38 -11.61
C PHE A 23 -20.12 14.83 -11.73
N LYS A 24 -19.14 15.72 -11.91
CA LYS A 24 -17.71 15.38 -11.87
C LYS A 24 -17.18 15.56 -10.47
N LEU A 25 -16.47 14.56 -9.97
CA LEU A 25 -15.90 14.51 -8.63
C LEU A 25 -14.48 13.95 -8.69
N ALA A 26 -13.61 14.42 -7.81
CA ALA A 26 -12.28 13.85 -7.56
C ALA A 26 -12.18 13.34 -6.11
N ALA A 27 -13.28 12.82 -5.57
CA ALA A 27 -13.43 12.34 -4.20
C ALA A 27 -14.53 11.26 -4.11
N PRO A 28 -14.61 10.49 -3.01
CA PRO A 28 -15.73 9.58 -2.76
C PRO A 28 -17.08 10.33 -2.77
N VAL A 29 -18.16 9.68 -3.23
CA VAL A 29 -19.49 10.31 -3.32
C VAL A 29 -20.01 10.80 -1.96
N GLU A 30 -19.66 10.11 -0.87
CA GLU A 30 -20.07 10.54 0.47
C GLU A 30 -19.22 11.67 1.08
N CYS A 31 -18.10 12.04 0.45
CA CYS A 31 -17.20 13.04 1.00
C CYS A 31 -17.85 14.42 0.95
N LYS A 32 -17.77 15.16 2.07
CA LYS A 32 -18.35 16.50 2.20
C LYS A 32 -17.26 17.54 2.31
N GLY A 33 -17.38 18.61 1.53
CA GLY A 33 -16.58 19.82 1.68
C GLY A 33 -17.38 20.90 2.41
N ILE A 34 -16.78 21.52 3.43
CA ILE A 34 -17.35 22.70 4.11
C ILE A 34 -16.31 23.80 4.23
N VAL A 35 -16.78 25.04 4.37
CA VAL A 35 -15.96 26.19 4.78
C VAL A 35 -16.33 26.48 6.24
N GLY A 36 -15.34 26.42 7.12
CA GLY A 36 -15.53 26.72 8.54
C GLY A 36 -15.73 28.22 8.79
N GLY A 37 -16.18 28.57 10.00
CA GLY A 37 -16.28 29.98 10.42
C GLY A 37 -14.93 30.70 10.55
N ASP A 38 -13.83 29.96 10.38
CA ASP A 38 -12.44 30.43 10.33
C ASP A 38 -11.91 30.58 8.89
N ASP A 39 -12.80 30.56 7.89
CA ASP A 39 -12.50 30.61 6.44
C ASP A 39 -11.61 29.46 5.92
N ARG A 40 -11.42 28.40 6.72
CA ARG A 40 -10.66 27.21 6.30
C ARG A 40 -11.58 26.20 5.62
N HIS A 41 -11.00 25.48 4.66
CA HIS A 41 -11.70 24.44 3.92
C HIS A 41 -11.47 23.09 4.60
N TYR A 42 -12.57 22.40 4.91
CA TYR A 42 -12.54 21.08 5.56
C TYR A 42 -13.16 20.04 4.63
N LEU A 43 -12.50 18.88 4.53
CA LEU A 43 -13.13 17.68 3.99
C LEU A 43 -13.50 16.74 5.12
N LEU A 44 -14.72 16.24 5.09
CA LEU A 44 -15.28 15.27 6.03
C LEU A 44 -15.64 13.98 5.29
N ASP A 45 -15.94 12.94 6.07
CA ASP A 45 -16.39 11.65 5.57
C ASP A 45 -15.35 10.97 4.65
N LEU A 46 -14.08 10.98 5.07
CA LEU A 46 -12.92 10.45 4.34
C LEU A 46 -12.80 8.91 4.37
N LEU A 47 -13.90 8.19 4.64
CA LEU A 47 -13.91 6.76 4.93
C LEU A 47 -13.43 5.88 3.77
N ARG A 48 -13.55 6.36 2.53
CA ARG A 48 -13.15 5.63 1.30
C ARG A 48 -12.22 6.43 0.40
N VAL A 49 -11.36 7.27 0.99
CA VAL A 49 -10.42 8.08 0.21
C VAL A 49 -9.41 7.23 -0.57
N THR A 50 -9.06 6.06 -0.06
CA THR A 50 -8.26 5.10 -0.82
C THR A 50 -9.14 4.09 -1.56
N PRO A 51 -8.61 3.45 -2.62
CA PRO A 51 -9.37 2.49 -3.41
C PRO A 51 -9.87 1.31 -2.59
N ARG A 52 -11.00 0.74 -3.01
CA ARG A 52 -11.54 -0.49 -2.42
C ARG A 52 -10.60 -1.66 -2.70
N ASP A 53 -10.55 -2.59 -1.76
CA ASP A 53 -9.83 -3.84 -1.93
C ASP A 53 -10.67 -4.81 -2.76
N ALA A 54 -10.24 -5.07 -4.00
CA ALA A 54 -10.95 -5.95 -4.91
C ALA A 54 -10.99 -7.41 -4.43
N ASN A 55 -10.12 -7.80 -3.48
CA ASN A 55 -10.14 -9.13 -2.87
C ASN A 55 -11.30 -9.32 -1.87
N TYR A 56 -11.99 -8.23 -1.51
CA TYR A 56 -13.12 -8.24 -0.57
C TYR A 56 -14.34 -7.53 -1.18
N SER A 57 -15.06 -8.23 -2.05
CA SER A 57 -16.23 -7.68 -2.77
C SER A 57 -17.59 -7.91 -2.10
N GLY A 58 -17.66 -8.75 -1.07
CA GLY A 58 -18.93 -9.16 -0.44
C GLY A 58 -19.74 -8.04 0.24
N PRO A 59 -21.02 -8.30 0.61
CA PRO A 59 -21.96 -7.32 1.15
C PRO A 59 -21.56 -6.69 2.50
N GLY A 60 -20.60 -7.27 3.22
CA GLY A 60 -20.00 -6.70 4.44
C GLY A 60 -18.70 -5.89 4.21
N SER A 61 -18.22 -5.83 2.98
CA SER A 61 -16.87 -5.34 2.65
C SER A 61 -16.85 -3.90 2.13
N ARG A 62 -17.93 -3.13 2.38
CA ARG A 62 -18.04 -1.73 1.92
C ARG A 62 -16.83 -0.86 2.27
N PHE A 63 -16.30 -1.04 3.47
CA PHE A 63 -15.15 -0.30 4.00
C PHE A 63 -13.86 -1.11 3.98
N CYS A 64 -13.81 -2.21 3.22
CA CYS A 64 -12.56 -2.88 2.91
C CYS A 64 -11.82 -2.05 1.84
N ILE A 65 -11.11 -1.03 2.31
CA ILE A 65 -10.24 -0.18 1.50
C ILE A 65 -8.78 -0.57 1.70
N LEU A 66 -8.00 -0.34 0.66
CA LEU A 66 -6.55 -0.50 0.64
C LEU A 66 -5.87 0.61 1.45
N ARG A 67 -4.73 0.31 2.03
CA ARG A 67 -3.96 1.28 2.82
C ARG A 67 -3.21 2.29 1.94
N PRO A 68 -3.09 3.57 2.33
CA PRO A 68 -2.29 4.55 1.57
C PRO A 68 -0.83 4.12 1.36
N GLU A 69 -0.24 3.44 2.34
CA GLU A 69 1.14 2.96 2.27
C GLU A 69 1.32 1.95 1.11
N LEU A 70 0.32 1.10 0.86
CA LEU A 70 0.30 0.19 -0.29
C LEU A 70 0.20 0.95 -1.63
N ILE A 71 -0.66 1.97 -1.69
CA ILE A 71 -0.83 2.78 -2.90
C ILE A 71 0.50 3.44 -3.27
N ASN A 72 1.17 4.06 -2.29
CA ASN A 72 2.46 4.69 -2.51
C ASN A 72 3.52 3.69 -2.98
N ALA A 73 3.60 2.51 -2.34
CA ALA A 73 4.52 1.46 -2.73
C ALA A 73 4.25 0.97 -4.17
N PHE A 74 2.99 0.76 -4.54
CA PHE A 74 2.60 0.35 -5.89
C PHE A 74 2.98 1.40 -6.95
N VAL A 75 2.71 2.68 -6.67
CA VAL A 75 3.03 3.78 -7.58
C VAL A 75 4.55 3.84 -7.84
N GLN A 76 5.36 3.68 -6.79
CA GLN A 76 6.82 3.66 -6.90
C GLN A 76 7.33 2.48 -7.74
N VAL A 77 6.77 1.29 -7.54
CA VAL A 77 7.16 0.10 -8.31
C VAL A 77 6.81 0.28 -9.79
N GLN A 78 5.60 0.72 -10.10
CA GLN A 78 5.18 0.97 -11.49
C GLN A 78 6.01 2.05 -12.17
N ALA A 79 6.37 3.13 -11.46
CA ALA A 79 7.25 4.17 -11.99
C ALA A 79 8.66 3.62 -12.31
N THR A 80 9.15 2.71 -11.47
CA THR A 80 10.44 2.04 -11.66
C THR A 80 10.39 1.09 -12.86
N GLU A 81 9.33 0.30 -13.01
CA GLU A 81 9.12 -0.61 -14.13
C GLU A 81 8.97 0.12 -15.47
N ALA A 82 8.25 1.23 -15.50
CA ALA A 82 8.10 2.07 -16.69
C ALA A 82 9.42 2.72 -17.14
N SER A 83 10.39 2.84 -16.24
CA SER A 83 11.71 3.42 -16.54
C SER A 83 12.76 2.40 -17.00
N LYS A 84 12.52 1.09 -16.83
CA LYS A 84 13.43 0.06 -17.32
C LYS A 84 13.27 -0.12 -18.84
N PRO A 85 14.33 0.00 -19.65
CA PRO A 85 14.26 -0.37 -21.06
C PRO A 85 13.91 -1.86 -21.17
N LYS A 86 12.96 -2.22 -22.05
CA LYS A 86 12.69 -3.62 -22.41
C LYS A 86 13.93 -4.20 -23.07
N GLU A 87 14.78 -4.90 -22.32
CA GLU A 87 15.82 -5.73 -22.93
C GLU A 87 15.17 -6.95 -23.59
N ILE A 88 15.40 -7.02 -24.90
CA ILE A 88 15.05 -8.12 -25.78
C ILE A 88 15.94 -9.31 -25.39
N ILE A 89 15.32 -10.41 -24.95
CA ILE A 89 16.02 -11.68 -24.75
C ILE A 89 16.36 -12.23 -26.14
N SER A 90 17.65 -12.16 -26.51
CA SER A 90 18.26 -12.99 -27.55
C SER A 90 19.40 -13.82 -26.96
N GLN A 91 19.12 -15.12 -26.81
CA GLN A 91 19.98 -16.29 -27.04
C GLN A 91 21.44 -16.31 -26.55
N GLY A 92 21.80 -17.39 -25.84
CA GLY A 92 22.94 -18.22 -26.25
C GLY A 92 24.05 -18.51 -25.23
N ALA A 93 23.90 -19.64 -24.53
CA ALA A 93 24.90 -20.68 -24.20
C ALA A 93 26.39 -20.35 -23.91
N GLU A 94 26.82 -20.78 -22.71
CA GLU A 94 28.05 -21.53 -22.35
C GLU A 94 29.46 -20.97 -22.66
N ASN A 95 30.28 -20.72 -21.62
CA ASN A 95 31.26 -21.72 -21.14
C ASN A 95 32.07 -21.30 -19.89
N LEU A 96 32.50 -22.34 -19.17
CA LEU A 96 33.24 -22.39 -17.90
C LEU A 96 34.69 -21.86 -17.99
N SER A 97 35.27 -21.45 -16.84
CA SER A 97 36.30 -22.25 -16.12
C SER A 97 37.14 -21.48 -15.07
N THR A 98 37.17 -22.06 -13.86
CA THR A 98 38.28 -22.25 -12.88
C THR A 98 39.03 -21.09 -12.20
N ASP A 99 38.75 -20.97 -10.88
CA ASP A 99 39.58 -21.41 -9.73
C ASP A 99 40.92 -20.72 -9.42
N SER A 100 41.01 -20.08 -8.25
CA SER A 100 42.07 -20.34 -7.25
C SER A 100 41.84 -19.60 -5.92
N GLN A 101 41.93 -20.39 -4.85
CA GLN A 101 41.86 -20.08 -3.43
C GLN A 101 43.03 -19.18 -2.95
N ASN A 102 42.84 -18.37 -1.91
CA ASN A 102 43.58 -18.58 -0.65
C ASN A 102 42.96 -17.84 0.55
N VAL A 103 42.99 -18.52 1.70
CA VAL A 103 42.50 -18.11 3.02
C VAL A 103 43.68 -17.52 3.82
N THR A 104 43.46 -16.57 4.72
CA THR A 104 44.12 -16.53 6.05
C THR A 104 43.39 -15.59 7.01
N ASP A 105 43.10 -16.14 8.20
CA ASP A 105 42.59 -15.52 9.42
C ASP A 105 43.49 -14.39 9.99
N ALA A 106 42.88 -13.42 10.70
CA ALA A 106 43.30 -13.04 12.06
C ALA A 106 42.33 -12.04 12.74
N ASP A 107 42.18 -12.25 14.06
CA ASP A 107 41.34 -11.65 15.09
C ASP A 107 41.25 -10.11 15.26
N LYS A 108 40.13 -9.73 15.90
CA LYS A 108 39.64 -8.48 16.57
C LYS A 108 40.62 -7.87 17.62
N PRO A 109 40.33 -6.74 18.35
CA PRO A 109 39.15 -5.83 18.37
C PRO A 109 39.39 -4.28 18.54
N ASP A 110 38.26 -3.55 18.44
CA ASP A 110 37.81 -2.28 19.08
C ASP A 110 38.74 -1.06 19.26
N LEU A 111 38.20 0.12 18.89
CA LEU A 111 38.17 1.31 19.75
C LEU A 111 37.15 2.35 19.27
N ALA A 112 36.37 2.83 20.23
CA ALA A 112 35.24 3.75 20.15
C ALA A 112 35.56 5.14 19.60
N LYS A 113 34.58 5.75 18.92
CA LYS A 113 34.33 7.20 18.94
C LYS A 113 32.83 7.48 18.93
N GLU A 114 32.35 8.05 20.02
CA GLU A 114 31.13 8.86 20.07
C GLU A 114 31.35 10.14 19.26
N GLU A 115 30.39 10.55 18.43
CA GLU A 115 30.10 11.98 18.21
C GLU A 115 28.73 12.19 17.53
N LYS A 116 27.85 12.84 18.31
CA LYS A 116 26.85 13.87 17.98
C LYS A 116 25.87 13.70 16.82
N ILE A 117 24.62 13.61 17.26
CA ILE A 117 23.35 14.04 16.65
C ILE A 117 23.45 15.49 16.16
N GLU A 118 23.15 15.71 14.88
CA GLU A 118 22.45 16.87 14.28
C GLU A 118 22.74 16.86 12.78
N ASP A 119 21.81 16.33 11.97
CA ASP A 119 21.58 16.67 10.53
C ASP A 119 20.67 15.64 9.83
N VAL A 120 19.45 15.42 10.37
CA VAL A 120 18.41 14.61 9.68
C VAL A 120 17.13 15.41 9.41
N LYS A 121 17.15 16.73 9.63
CA LYS A 121 15.96 17.59 9.45
C LYS A 121 15.92 18.35 8.13
N GLU A 122 16.82 18.07 7.20
CA GLU A 122 16.94 18.82 5.93
C GLU A 122 17.01 17.91 4.69
N LEU A 123 16.40 16.72 4.75
CA LEU A 123 16.20 15.86 3.57
C LEU A 123 14.73 15.49 3.32
N ALA A 124 13.80 16.05 4.10
CA ALA A 124 12.36 15.78 3.99
C ALA A 124 11.55 16.90 3.32
N SER A 125 12.15 18.06 3.05
CA SER A 125 11.47 19.22 2.45
C SER A 125 11.72 19.39 0.95
N ALA A 126 12.71 18.71 0.38
CA ALA A 126 13.10 18.88 -1.04
C ALA A 126 12.50 17.83 -2.00
N ALA A 127 11.74 16.86 -1.50
CA ALA A 127 11.12 15.81 -2.33
C ALA A 127 9.71 16.17 -2.85
N ASN A 128 9.16 17.34 -2.50
CA ASN A 128 7.76 17.68 -2.77
C ASN A 128 7.53 18.82 -3.79
N GLU A 129 8.58 19.33 -4.42
CA GLU A 129 8.48 20.40 -5.42
C GLU A 129 9.31 20.07 -6.66
N ALA A 130 8.81 19.15 -7.49
CA ALA A 130 8.95 19.14 -8.96
C ALA A 130 8.63 17.74 -9.52
N THR A 131 7.35 17.40 -9.66
CA THR A 131 6.91 16.39 -10.63
C THR A 131 5.68 16.88 -11.36
N GLY A 132 5.89 17.92 -12.19
CA GLY A 132 5.07 18.09 -13.37
C GLY A 132 5.38 16.96 -14.37
N SER A 133 4.33 16.30 -14.83
CA SER A 133 4.27 15.41 -16.01
C SER A 133 5.17 14.16 -16.03
N LYS A 134 4.81 13.16 -15.21
CA LYS A 134 4.80 11.74 -15.61
C LYS A 134 3.43 11.20 -15.21
N ASP A 135 2.86 10.25 -15.95
CA ASP A 135 1.49 9.76 -15.73
C ASP A 135 1.27 9.34 -14.26
N ASP A 136 0.71 10.25 -13.46
CA ASP A 136 0.43 9.98 -12.05
C ASP A 136 -0.63 8.88 -12.01
N ILE A 137 -0.28 7.74 -11.44
CA ILE A 137 -1.22 6.65 -11.25
C ILE A 137 -2.30 7.15 -10.28
N VAL A 138 -3.53 7.18 -10.78
CA VAL A 138 -4.72 7.65 -10.06
C VAL A 138 -5.79 6.58 -10.05
N PHE A 139 -6.63 6.60 -9.01
CA PHE A 139 -7.65 5.61 -8.76
C PHE A 139 -9.01 6.25 -8.55
N ASN A 140 -10.05 5.61 -9.07
CA ASN A 140 -11.42 5.99 -8.81
C ASN A 140 -11.91 5.26 -7.54
N PRO A 141 -12.18 5.97 -6.43
CA PRO A 141 -12.56 5.35 -5.16
C PRO A 141 -13.99 4.80 -5.16
N ASN A 142 -14.81 5.16 -6.15
CA ASN A 142 -16.22 4.76 -6.24
C ASN A 142 -16.43 3.52 -7.11
N VAL A 143 -15.36 2.93 -7.62
CA VAL A 143 -15.40 1.62 -8.28
C VAL A 143 -15.68 0.53 -7.24
N PHE A 144 -16.38 -0.54 -7.67
CA PHE A 144 -16.84 -1.62 -6.78
C PHE A 144 -17.75 -1.13 -5.64
N THR A 145 -18.52 -0.07 -5.89
CA THR A 145 -19.57 0.43 -4.99
C THR A 145 -20.94 0.35 -5.64
N GLU A 146 -21.97 0.61 -4.86
CA GLU A 146 -23.37 0.65 -5.32
C GLU A 146 -23.72 1.97 -6.05
N PHE A 147 -22.80 2.94 -6.09
CA PHE A 147 -23.03 4.23 -6.73
C PHE A 147 -23.01 4.09 -8.25
N LYS A 148 -23.95 4.76 -8.92
CA LYS A 148 -24.04 4.77 -10.38
C LYS A 148 -22.98 5.70 -10.96
N LEU A 149 -21.99 5.13 -11.64
CA LEU A 149 -20.99 5.87 -12.39
C LEU A 149 -21.56 6.31 -13.75
N ALA A 150 -21.22 7.53 -14.18
CA ALA A 150 -21.67 8.13 -15.43
C ALA A 150 -20.60 8.10 -16.54
N GLY A 151 -19.47 7.42 -16.31
CA GLY A 151 -18.38 7.27 -17.29
C GLY A 151 -18.72 6.32 -18.42
N SER A 152 -17.89 6.30 -19.47
CA SER A 152 -18.03 5.27 -20.51
C SER A 152 -17.77 3.88 -19.90
N PRO A 153 -18.40 2.81 -20.44
CA PRO A 153 -18.14 1.45 -19.95
C PRO A 153 -16.66 1.06 -20.00
N GLU A 154 -15.94 1.55 -21.01
CA GLU A 154 -14.50 1.33 -21.19
C GLU A 154 -13.68 2.01 -20.10
N ASP A 155 -13.99 3.26 -19.77
CA ASP A 155 -13.31 4.00 -18.69
C ASP A 155 -13.53 3.37 -17.32
N ILE A 156 -14.76 2.91 -17.05
CA ILE A 156 -15.10 2.24 -15.79
C ILE A 156 -14.36 0.91 -15.69
N ALA A 157 -14.31 0.13 -16.77
CA ALA A 157 -13.56 -1.13 -16.81
C ALA A 157 -12.06 -0.92 -16.60
N ALA A 158 -11.48 0.16 -17.17
CA ALA A 158 -10.10 0.53 -16.93
C ALA A 158 -9.84 0.91 -15.46
N ASP A 159 -10.77 1.63 -14.83
CA ASP A 159 -10.68 1.97 -13.41
C ASP A 159 -10.78 0.73 -12.51
N GLU A 160 -11.69 -0.19 -12.83
CA GLU A 160 -11.78 -1.50 -12.16
C GLU A 160 -10.50 -2.30 -12.28
N ASP A 161 -9.90 -2.33 -13.46
CA ASP A 161 -8.65 -3.03 -13.70
C ASP A 161 -7.48 -2.43 -12.91
N ASN A 162 -7.39 -1.10 -12.84
CA ASN A 162 -6.37 -0.43 -12.03
C ASN A 162 -6.50 -0.77 -10.54
N VAL A 163 -7.72 -0.75 -9.99
CA VAL A 163 -7.96 -1.15 -8.59
C VAL A 163 -7.64 -2.63 -8.36
N ARG A 164 -7.97 -3.49 -9.34
CA ARG A 164 -7.66 -4.93 -9.29
C ARG A 164 -6.16 -5.19 -9.30
N LYS A 165 -5.39 -4.47 -10.11
CA LYS A 165 -3.92 -4.59 -10.16
C LYS A 165 -3.27 -4.32 -8.81
N VAL A 166 -3.67 -3.25 -8.11
CA VAL A 166 -3.13 -2.95 -6.77
C VAL A 166 -3.55 -4.01 -5.76
N SER A 167 -4.80 -4.46 -5.85
CA SER A 167 -5.33 -5.50 -4.96
C SER A 167 -4.59 -6.84 -5.16
N GLN A 168 -4.20 -7.17 -6.39
CA GLN A 168 -3.36 -8.34 -6.72
C GLN A 168 -1.91 -8.13 -6.27
N TYR A 169 -1.36 -6.93 -6.48
CA TYR A 169 -0.02 -6.60 -5.98
C TYR A 169 0.11 -6.82 -4.46
N LEU A 170 -0.93 -6.47 -3.69
CA LEU A 170 -0.98 -6.78 -2.26
C LEU A 170 -0.89 -8.28 -1.99
N THR A 171 -1.64 -9.11 -2.72
CA THR A 171 -1.71 -10.55 -2.44
C THR A 171 -0.54 -11.34 -2.98
N ASP A 172 -0.03 -10.95 -4.14
CA ASP A 172 0.90 -11.75 -4.94
C ASP A 172 2.35 -11.32 -4.71
N VAL A 173 2.56 -10.07 -4.27
CA VAL A 173 3.92 -9.51 -4.05
C VAL A 173 4.11 -9.10 -2.60
N VAL A 174 3.28 -8.20 -2.07
CA VAL A 174 3.51 -7.58 -0.76
C VAL A 174 3.35 -8.58 0.38
N LEU A 175 2.29 -9.40 0.37
CA LEU A 175 2.07 -10.40 1.42
C LEU A 175 3.16 -11.48 1.47
N PRO A 176 3.54 -12.14 0.34
CA PRO A 176 4.65 -13.10 0.35
C PRO A 176 5.97 -12.48 0.79
N LYS A 177 6.27 -11.26 0.31
CA LYS A 177 7.47 -10.54 0.74
C LYS A 177 7.47 -10.28 2.24
N PHE A 178 6.38 -9.75 2.78
CA PHE A 178 6.28 -9.49 4.23
C PHE A 178 6.43 -10.76 5.07
N VAL A 179 5.86 -11.89 4.62
CA VAL A 179 6.08 -13.19 5.28
C VAL A 179 7.54 -13.59 5.22
N GLN A 180 8.21 -13.40 4.07
CA GLN A 180 9.63 -13.66 3.94
C GLN A 180 10.46 -12.78 4.90
N ASP A 181 10.16 -11.49 4.98
CA ASP A 181 10.85 -10.52 5.83
C ASP A 181 10.70 -10.86 7.33
N LEU A 182 9.54 -11.42 7.72
CA LEU A 182 9.34 -11.99 9.07
C LEU A 182 10.21 -13.23 9.31
N CYS A 183 10.32 -14.12 8.31
CA CYS A 183 11.12 -15.33 8.40
C CYS A 183 12.63 -15.03 8.44
N THR A 184 13.09 -13.99 7.74
CA THR A 184 14.50 -13.55 7.72
C THR A 184 14.85 -12.62 8.88
N LEU A 185 13.88 -12.28 9.74
CA LEU A 185 14.02 -11.35 10.88
C LEU A 185 14.34 -9.91 10.47
N GLU A 186 14.11 -9.53 9.21
CA GLU A 186 14.15 -8.13 8.77
C GLU A 186 13.02 -7.32 9.42
N VAL A 187 11.88 -7.99 9.64
CA VAL A 187 10.77 -7.48 10.45
C VAL A 187 10.59 -8.43 11.63
N SER A 188 10.71 -7.93 12.86
CA SER A 188 10.59 -8.75 14.07
C SER A 188 9.66 -8.09 15.08
N PRO A 189 8.34 -8.31 14.98
CA PRO A 189 7.38 -7.79 15.93
C PRO A 189 7.47 -8.56 17.25
N MET A 190 7.45 -7.83 18.37
CA MET A 190 7.57 -8.40 19.71
C MET A 190 6.21 -8.67 20.35
N ASP A 191 5.18 -7.96 19.91
CA ASP A 191 3.83 -8.00 20.44
C ASP A 191 2.78 -7.67 19.36
N GLY A 192 1.49 -7.73 19.72
CA GLY A 192 0.39 -7.51 18.78
C GLY A 192 0.34 -6.08 18.24
N GLN A 193 0.80 -5.10 19.04
CA GLN A 193 0.89 -3.71 18.62
C GLN A 193 1.95 -3.53 17.52
N THR A 194 3.18 -3.98 17.79
CA THR A 194 4.29 -3.92 16.83
C THR A 194 4.00 -4.75 15.57
N LEU A 195 3.31 -5.89 15.68
CA LEU A 195 2.83 -6.64 14.51
C LEU A 195 1.84 -5.83 13.67
N THR A 196 0.89 -5.15 14.32
CA THR A 196 -0.09 -4.29 13.64
C THR A 196 0.58 -3.11 12.95
N GLU A 197 1.54 -2.47 13.62
CA GLU A 197 2.32 -1.37 13.05
C GLU A 197 3.15 -1.82 11.86
N ALA A 198 3.81 -2.98 11.96
CA ALA A 198 4.58 -3.57 10.87
C ALA A 198 3.70 -3.89 9.65
N LEU A 199 2.53 -4.49 9.85
CA LEU A 199 1.55 -4.72 8.77
C LEU A 199 1.17 -3.41 8.08
N HIS A 200 0.83 -2.38 8.87
CA HIS A 200 0.41 -1.09 8.33
C HIS A 200 1.53 -0.35 7.58
N ALA A 201 2.76 -0.40 8.10
CA ALA A 201 3.93 0.18 7.45
C ALA A 201 4.19 -0.43 6.06
N HIS A 202 3.87 -1.72 5.89
CA HIS A 202 3.95 -2.43 4.60
C HIS A 202 2.66 -2.32 3.76
N GLY A 203 1.69 -1.48 4.17
CA GLY A 203 0.43 -1.31 3.45
C GLY A 203 -0.54 -2.49 3.57
N ILE A 204 -0.32 -3.39 4.52
CA ILE A 204 -1.16 -4.56 4.74
C ILE A 204 -2.23 -4.21 5.78
N ASN A 205 -3.50 -4.32 5.41
CA ASN A 205 -4.58 -4.24 6.38
C ASN A 205 -4.55 -5.46 7.32
N VAL A 206 -4.81 -5.26 8.61
CA VAL A 206 -4.91 -6.33 9.61
C VAL A 206 -5.87 -7.46 9.22
N ARG A 207 -6.85 -7.22 8.35
CA ARG A 207 -7.73 -8.26 7.78
C ARG A 207 -6.95 -9.43 7.14
N TYR A 208 -5.73 -9.19 6.69
CA TYR A 208 -4.84 -10.19 6.07
C TYR A 208 -3.95 -10.94 7.06
N ILE A 209 -4.02 -10.65 8.36
CA ILE A 209 -3.20 -11.33 9.39
C ILE A 209 -3.36 -12.86 9.33
N GLY A 210 -4.54 -13.37 8.95
CA GLY A 210 -4.75 -14.81 8.76
C GLY A 210 -3.90 -15.42 7.64
N LYS A 211 -3.64 -14.66 6.56
CA LYS A 211 -2.72 -15.10 5.50
C LYS A 211 -1.26 -15.08 5.98
N VAL A 212 -0.89 -14.04 6.73
CA VAL A 212 0.47 -13.92 7.33
C VAL A 212 0.74 -15.04 8.32
N ALA A 213 -0.23 -15.34 9.19
CA ALA A 213 -0.20 -16.50 10.05
C ALA A 213 0.03 -17.77 9.19
N GLY A 214 -0.78 -17.95 8.13
CA GLY A 214 -0.67 -19.10 7.23
C GLY A 214 0.75 -19.33 6.70
N GLY A 215 1.47 -18.26 6.38
CA GLY A 215 2.86 -18.29 5.92
C GLY A 215 3.90 -18.52 7.02
N THR A 216 3.60 -18.19 8.28
CA THR A 216 4.51 -18.28 9.43
C THR A 216 4.26 -19.49 10.33
N LYS A 217 3.41 -20.45 9.91
CA LYS A 217 3.08 -21.68 10.67
C LYS A 217 4.28 -22.49 11.18
N HIS A 218 5.41 -22.41 10.48
CA HIS A 218 6.64 -23.12 10.83
C HIS A 218 7.46 -22.40 11.90
N LEU A 219 7.10 -21.18 12.28
CA LEU A 219 7.71 -20.35 13.31
C LEU A 219 6.71 -20.19 14.47
N PRO A 220 6.80 -21.02 15.54
CA PRO A 220 5.78 -21.08 16.58
C PRO A 220 5.50 -19.72 17.23
N HIS A 221 6.54 -18.92 17.50
CA HIS A 221 6.41 -17.62 18.13
C HIS A 221 5.59 -16.62 17.29
N LEU A 222 5.83 -16.55 15.98
CA LEU A 222 5.07 -15.66 15.07
C LEU A 222 3.65 -16.18 14.82
N TRP A 223 3.50 -17.49 14.67
CA TRP A 223 2.20 -18.13 14.52
C TRP A 223 1.31 -17.86 15.73
N ASP A 224 1.84 -18.05 16.94
CA ASP A 224 1.13 -17.79 18.19
C ASP A 224 0.80 -16.30 18.34
N LEU A 225 1.75 -15.42 18.00
CA LEU A 225 1.52 -13.97 18.02
C LEU A 225 0.36 -13.57 17.09
N CYS A 226 0.36 -14.07 15.85
CA CYS A 226 -0.72 -13.79 14.90
C CYS A 226 -2.07 -14.33 15.39
N ASN A 227 -2.10 -15.56 15.92
CA ASN A 227 -3.34 -16.16 16.43
C ASN A 227 -3.88 -15.41 17.65
N ASN A 228 -3.01 -15.04 18.59
CA ASN A 228 -3.41 -14.24 19.75
C ASN A 228 -4.06 -12.92 19.30
N GLU A 229 -3.45 -12.23 18.34
CA GLU A 229 -3.99 -10.98 17.80
C GLU A 229 -5.35 -11.19 17.09
N ILE A 230 -5.50 -12.28 16.33
CA ILE A 230 -6.78 -12.66 15.71
C ILE A 230 -7.86 -12.90 16.78
N VAL A 231 -7.54 -13.67 17.82
CA VAL A 231 -8.48 -14.04 18.88
C VAL A 231 -8.90 -12.81 19.67
N VAL A 232 -7.96 -11.98 20.10
CA VAL A 232 -8.24 -10.75 20.86
C VAL A 232 -9.14 -9.79 20.08
N ARG A 233 -8.87 -9.60 18.78
CA ARG A 233 -9.71 -8.75 17.92
C ARG A 233 -11.09 -9.35 17.69
N SER A 234 -11.18 -10.66 17.53
CA SER A 234 -12.45 -11.36 17.37
C SER A 234 -13.29 -11.29 18.66
N ALA A 235 -12.65 -11.43 19.82
CA ALA A 235 -13.30 -11.34 21.12
C ALA A 235 -14.00 -9.97 21.31
N LYS A 236 -13.38 -8.87 20.88
CA LYS A 236 -14.02 -7.53 20.89
C LYS A 236 -15.34 -7.46 20.11
N HIS A 237 -15.53 -8.29 19.08
CA HIS A 237 -16.76 -8.32 18.31
C HIS A 237 -17.85 -9.17 18.95
N VAL A 238 -17.45 -10.19 19.71
CA VAL A 238 -18.35 -11.15 20.38
C VAL A 238 -18.76 -10.67 21.76
N ILE A 239 -17.80 -10.14 22.51
CA ILE A 239 -17.97 -9.58 23.86
C ILE A 239 -18.25 -8.09 23.69
N LYS A 240 -19.52 -7.72 23.60
CA LYS A 240 -19.97 -6.33 23.66
C LYS A 240 -20.22 -5.89 25.09
#